data_AF-A0A060Z4H5-F1
#
_entry.id   AF-A0A060Z4H5-F1
#
_cell.length_a   1.000
_cell.length_b   1.000
_cell.length_c   1.000
_cell.angle_alpha   90.00
_cell.angle_beta   90.00
_cell.angle_gamma   90.00
#
_symmetry.space_group_name_H-M   'P 1'
#
loop_
_entity.id
_entity.type
_entity.pdbx_description
1 polymer ?
#
loop_
_entity_poly.entity_id
_entity_poly.type
_entity_poly.pdbx_seq_one_letter_code
_entity_poly.pdbx_strand_id
1 'polypeptide(L)'
;VRKYKHHGTTQPSYRSGRRRVLSPTDEHTLVQKVQINPRTTAKDLMKMLEETGTKVSISTVKRVLYRHNLKGRSARRKRLLQKSQTTFATANGDKDCTFWRNVYWSDETIWP
;
A
#
# COMPACT_ATOMS: atom_id res chain seq x y z
N VAL A 1 -31.58 13.98 -35.22
CA VAL A 1 -30.55 14.26 -36.27
C VAL A 1 -29.41 15.18 -35.79
N ARG A 2 -29.66 16.31 -35.11
CA ARG A 2 -28.60 17.26 -34.65
C ARG A 2 -27.46 16.63 -33.82
N LYS A 3 -27.77 15.77 -32.85
CA LYS A 3 -26.77 15.10 -31.99
C LYS A 3 -25.80 14.23 -32.79
N TYR A 4 -26.31 13.45 -33.73
CA TYR A 4 -25.49 12.61 -34.61
C TYR A 4 -24.60 13.45 -35.53
N LYS A 5 -25.12 14.57 -36.07
CA LYS A 5 -24.31 15.51 -36.86
C LYS A 5 -23.12 16.11 -36.09
N HIS A 6 -23.25 16.32 -34.77
CA HIS A 6 -22.20 16.92 -33.94
C HIS A 6 -21.25 15.92 -33.27
N HIS A 7 -21.76 14.76 -32.85
CA HIS A 7 -20.99 13.81 -32.03
C HIS A 7 -20.80 12.44 -32.68
N GLY A 8 -21.41 12.20 -33.85
CA GLY A 8 -21.34 10.92 -34.56
C GLY A 8 -22.03 9.76 -33.83
N THR A 9 -22.71 10.01 -32.71
CA THR A 9 -23.33 8.97 -31.88
C THR A 9 -24.75 9.32 -31.47
N THR A 10 -25.62 8.32 -31.54
CA THR A 10 -27.00 8.39 -31.05
C THR A 10 -27.07 8.01 -29.57
N GLN A 11 -26.08 7.28 -29.06
CA GLN A 11 -26.03 6.78 -27.68
C GLN A 11 -26.04 7.92 -26.65
N PRO A 12 -26.77 7.81 -25.54
CA PRO A 12 -26.73 8.79 -24.45
C PRO A 12 -25.29 8.96 -23.93
N SER A 13 -24.88 10.22 -23.69
CA SER A 13 -23.59 10.49 -23.06
C SER A 13 -23.68 10.27 -21.55
N TYR A 14 -22.55 9.92 -20.95
CA TYR A 14 -22.47 9.81 -19.49
C TYR A 14 -22.70 11.18 -18.85
N ARG A 15 -23.49 11.24 -17.77
CA ARG A 15 -23.70 12.49 -17.03
C ARG A 15 -22.48 12.78 -16.16
N SER A 16 -22.07 14.04 -16.14
CA SER A 16 -21.06 14.56 -15.20
C SER A 16 -21.56 14.35 -13.77
N GLY A 17 -20.75 13.70 -12.94
CA GLY A 17 -21.02 13.51 -11.52
C GLY A 17 -20.61 14.71 -10.68
N ARG A 18 -20.89 14.66 -9.37
CA ARG A 18 -20.40 15.66 -8.42
C ARG A 18 -18.87 15.66 -8.39
N ARG A 19 -18.27 16.86 -8.38
CA ARG A 19 -16.82 17.02 -8.19
C ARG A 19 -16.37 16.39 -6.87
N ARG A 20 -15.17 15.79 -6.88
CA ARG A 20 -14.55 15.25 -5.66
C ARG A 20 -14.20 16.41 -4.72
N VAL A 21 -14.26 16.15 -3.41
CA VAL A 21 -13.89 17.12 -2.38
C VAL A 21 -12.38 17.34 -2.35
N LEU A 22 -11.61 16.28 -2.57
CA LEU A 22 -10.15 16.33 -2.62
C LEU A 22 -9.68 16.62 -4.04
N SER A 23 -8.68 17.49 -4.15
CA SER A 23 -7.99 17.73 -5.41
C SER A 23 -7.05 16.56 -5.75
N PRO A 24 -6.62 16.41 -7.01
CA PRO A 24 -5.59 15.43 -7.37
C PRO A 24 -4.30 15.59 -6.57
N THR A 25 -3.94 16.83 -6.22
CA THR A 25 -2.77 17.15 -5.39
C THR A 25 -2.93 16.63 -3.96
N ASP A 26 -4.12 16.81 -3.36
CA ASP A 26 -4.40 16.30 -2.01
C ASP A 26 -4.42 14.76 -1.99
N GLU A 27 -4.99 14.13 -3.02
CA GLU A 27 -4.95 12.67 -3.16
C GLU A 27 -3.49 12.18 -3.26
N HIS A 28 -2.62 12.88 -4.00
CA HIS A 28 -1.21 12.53 -4.13
C HIS A 28 -0.42 12.69 -2.82
N THR A 29 -0.59 13.79 -2.10
CA THR A 29 0.11 14.03 -0.82
C THR A 29 -0.28 13.00 0.23
N LEU A 30 -1.56 12.60 0.29
CA LEU A 30 -2.02 11.50 1.13
C LEU A 30 -1.30 10.19 0.83
N VAL A 31 -1.24 9.80 -0.45
CA VAL A 31 -0.58 8.57 -0.89
C VAL A 31 0.90 8.60 -0.55
N GLN A 32 1.57 9.71 -0.82
CA GLN A 32 3.00 9.88 -0.56
C GLN A 32 3.32 9.76 0.94
N LYS A 33 2.51 10.35 1.83
CA LYS A 33 2.73 10.22 3.28
C LYS A 33 2.58 8.78 3.78
N VAL A 34 1.60 8.04 3.24
CA VAL A 34 1.41 6.62 3.61
C VAL A 34 2.56 5.76 3.08
N GLN A 35 3.11 6.08 1.91
CA GLN A 35 4.28 5.35 1.38
C GLN A 35 5.54 5.61 2.21
N ILE A 36 5.78 6.85 2.65
CA ILE A 36 6.91 7.20 3.51
C ILE A 36 6.76 6.55 4.89
N ASN A 37 5.57 6.62 5.49
CA ASN A 37 5.29 6.03 6.78
C ASN A 37 4.00 5.20 6.73
N PRO A 38 4.10 3.87 6.51
CA PRO A 38 2.93 3.00 6.38
C PRO A 38 2.17 2.79 7.70
N ARG A 39 2.68 3.32 8.83
CA ARG A 39 1.99 3.29 10.13
C ARG A 39 1.07 4.50 10.34
N THR A 40 1.01 5.43 9.40
CA THR A 40 0.13 6.60 9.49
C THR A 40 -1.35 6.19 9.51
N THR A 41 -2.13 6.78 10.42
CA THR A 41 -3.55 6.46 10.56
C THR A 41 -4.38 7.34 9.65
N ALA A 42 -5.54 6.85 9.20
CA ALA A 42 -6.51 7.69 8.47
C ALA A 42 -6.98 8.93 9.27
N LYS A 43 -6.93 8.88 10.60
CA LYS A 43 -7.19 10.03 11.48
C LYS A 43 -6.09 11.08 11.40
N ASP A 44 -4.83 10.67 11.41
CA ASP A 44 -3.68 11.58 11.30
C ASP A 44 -3.69 12.28 9.93
N LEU A 45 -4.03 11.53 8.88
CA LEU A 45 -4.20 12.06 7.54
C LEU A 45 -5.37 13.05 7.43
N MET A 46 -6.49 12.78 8.10
CA MET A 46 -7.61 13.72 8.19
C MET A 46 -7.18 15.02 8.89
N LYS A 47 -6.50 14.92 10.04
CA LYS A 47 -6.05 16.09 10.80
C LYS A 47 -5.11 16.97 9.99
N MET A 48 -4.17 16.37 9.25
CA MET A 48 -3.31 17.10 8.32
C MET A 48 -4.12 17.88 7.28
N LEU A 49 -5.13 17.25 6.68
CA LEU A 49 -5.98 17.91 5.69
C LEU A 49 -6.77 19.07 6.30
N GLU A 50 -7.24 18.93 7.53
CA GLU A 50 -7.89 20.00 8.28
C GLU A 50 -6.95 21.18 8.56
N GLU A 51 -5.69 20.91 8.93
CA GLU A 51 -4.64 21.94 9.08
C GLU A 51 -4.39 22.70 7.77
N THR A 52 -4.58 22.04 6.63
CA THR A 52 -4.45 22.65 5.30
C THR A 52 -5.73 23.35 4.82
N GLY A 53 -6.78 23.38 5.65
CA GLY A 53 -8.06 24.02 5.35
C GLY A 53 -9.09 23.13 4.65
N THR A 54 -8.78 21.84 4.44
CA THR A 54 -9.68 20.88 3.79
C THR A 54 -10.35 19.96 4.82
N LYS A 55 -11.62 20.25 5.13
CA LYS A 55 -12.41 19.41 6.03
C LYS A 55 -12.97 18.20 5.31
N VAL A 56 -12.49 17.00 5.66
CA VAL A 56 -12.96 15.73 5.10
C VAL A 56 -13.28 14.71 6.17
N SER A 57 -14.19 13.78 5.85
CA SER A 57 -14.47 12.65 6.73
C SER A 57 -13.37 11.59 6.65
N ILE A 58 -13.17 10.84 7.75
CA ILE A 58 -12.29 9.66 7.79
C ILE A 58 -12.66 8.65 6.68
N SER A 59 -13.96 8.49 6.39
CA SER A 59 -14.43 7.60 5.33
C SER A 59 -13.97 8.04 3.94
N THR A 60 -13.86 9.34 3.69
CA THR A 60 -13.35 9.90 2.44
C THR A 60 -11.86 9.60 2.28
N VAL A 61 -11.07 9.81 3.34
CA VAL A 61 -9.64 9.46 3.37
C VAL A 61 -9.44 7.97 3.09
N LYS A 62 -10.17 7.09 3.81
CA LYS A 62 -10.11 5.64 3.56
C LYS A 62 -10.46 5.29 2.12
N ARG A 63 -11.48 5.93 1.53
CA ARG A 63 -11.90 5.66 0.14
C ARG A 63 -10.82 6.01 -0.87
N VAL A 64 -10.08 7.11 -0.66
CA VAL A 64 -8.90 7.46 -1.48
C VAL A 64 -7.84 6.39 -1.34
N LEU A 65 -7.47 6.01 -0.11
CA LEU A 65 -6.47 4.96 0.13
C LEU A 65 -6.84 3.63 -0.55
N TYR A 66 -8.10 3.20 -0.47
CA TYR A 66 -8.57 1.99 -1.13
C TYR A 66 -8.46 2.04 -2.66
N ARG A 67 -8.72 3.18 -3.29
CA ARG A 67 -8.56 3.36 -4.75
C ARG A 67 -7.11 3.18 -5.19
N HIS A 68 -6.16 3.58 -4.34
CA HIS A 68 -4.73 3.39 -4.54
C HIS A 68 -4.21 2.04 -4.02
N ASN A 69 -5.09 1.09 -3.71
CA ASN A 69 -4.75 -0.24 -3.15
C ASN A 69 -3.99 -0.19 -1.81
N LEU A 70 -4.05 0.93 -1.09
CA LEU A 70 -3.48 1.09 0.24
C LEU A 70 -4.50 0.60 1.28
N LYS A 71 -4.28 -0.62 1.77
CA LYS A 71 -5.13 -1.28 2.77
C LYS A 71 -4.39 -1.42 4.08
N GLY A 72 -5.12 -1.44 5.19
CA GLY A 72 -4.55 -1.78 6.49
C GLY A 72 -3.97 -3.19 6.44
N ARG A 73 -2.74 -3.36 6.94
CA ARG A 73 -2.07 -4.66 7.09
C ARG A 73 -1.39 -4.74 8.44
N SER A 74 -1.42 -5.92 9.05
CA SER A 74 -0.66 -6.20 10.25
C SER A 74 0.76 -6.59 9.88
N ALA A 75 1.75 -6.01 10.56
CA ALA A 75 3.14 -6.42 10.39
C ALA A 75 3.31 -7.86 10.90
N ARG A 76 3.91 -8.74 10.09
CA ARG A 76 4.22 -10.11 10.51
C ARG A 76 5.31 -10.07 11.59
N ARG A 77 5.11 -10.82 12.69
CA ARG A 77 6.17 -11.03 13.69
C ARG A 77 7.36 -11.69 13.00
N LYS A 78 8.53 -11.04 13.06
CA LYS A 78 9.80 -11.55 12.52
C LYS A 78 10.84 -11.52 13.63
N ARG A 79 11.70 -12.54 13.69
CA ARG A 79 12.89 -12.51 14.56
C ARG A 79 13.82 -11.38 14.09
N LEU A 80 14.47 -10.71 15.04
CA LEU A 80 15.51 -9.73 14.72
C LEU A 80 16.69 -10.46 14.09
N LEU A 81 17.13 -10.01 12.92
CA LEU A 81 18.27 -10.62 12.23
C LEU A 81 19.57 -10.15 12.87
N GLN A 82 20.41 -11.10 13.25
CA GLN A 82 21.75 -10.84 13.79
C GLN A 82 22.79 -10.81 12.66
N LYS A 83 23.91 -10.11 12.86
CA LYS A 83 25.00 -10.02 11.88
C LYS A 83 25.50 -11.41 11.44
N SER A 84 25.59 -12.35 12.38
CA SER A 84 26.01 -13.74 12.13
C SER A 84 25.10 -14.48 11.15
N GLN A 85 23.79 -14.19 11.15
CA GLN A 85 22.85 -14.80 10.21
C GLN A 85 23.07 -14.26 8.79
N THR A 86 23.34 -12.96 8.66
CA THR A 86 23.64 -12.35 7.35
C THR A 86 24.94 -12.89 6.78
N THR A 87 26.00 -12.97 7.58
CA THR A 87 27.29 -13.51 7.14
C THR A 87 27.17 -14.99 6.75
N PHE A 88 26.38 -15.77 7.49
CA PHE A 88 26.10 -17.16 7.12
C PHE A 88 25.34 -17.25 5.80
N ALA A 89 24.31 -16.43 5.59
CA ALA A 89 23.54 -16.42 4.35
C ALA A 89 24.42 -16.04 3.15
N THR A 90 25.29 -15.04 3.26
CA THR A 90 26.21 -14.63 2.19
C THR A 90 27.25 -15.71 1.90
N ALA A 91 27.86 -16.30 2.93
CA ALA A 91 28.90 -17.32 2.75
C ALA A 91 28.37 -18.66 2.18
N ASN A 92 27.08 -18.95 2.36
CA ASN A 92 26.47 -20.22 1.97
C ASN A 92 25.42 -20.10 0.86
N GLY A 93 25.08 -18.89 0.41
CA GLY A 93 23.99 -18.64 -0.54
C GLY A 93 24.21 -19.25 -1.92
N ASP A 94 25.47 -19.30 -2.38
CA ASP A 94 25.85 -19.83 -3.70
C ASP A 94 26.17 -21.32 -3.69
N LYS A 95 26.00 -22.00 -2.54
CA LYS A 95 26.29 -23.43 -2.43
C LYS A 95 25.26 -24.25 -3.19
N ASP A 96 25.74 -25.27 -3.88
CA ASP A 96 24.94 -26.10 -4.76
C ASP A 96 24.08 -27.12 -3.97
N CYS A 97 23.16 -27.77 -4.69
CA CYS A 97 22.26 -28.73 -4.06
C CYS A 97 22.98 -29.97 -3.53
N THR A 98 24.15 -30.33 -4.09
CA THR A 98 24.92 -31.48 -3.60
C THR A 98 25.54 -31.20 -2.24
N PHE A 99 26.05 -29.99 -2.01
CA PHE A 99 26.49 -29.54 -0.70
C PHE A 99 25.36 -29.68 0.34
N TRP A 100 24.18 -29.12 0.07
CA TRP A 100 23.07 -29.13 1.03
C TRP A 100 22.49 -30.52 1.29
N ARG A 101 22.58 -31.45 0.32
CA ARG A 101 22.16 -32.85 0.49
C ARG A 101 23.02 -33.59 1.53
N ASN A 102 24.26 -33.15 1.72
CA ASN A 102 25.18 -33.73 2.69
C ASN A 102 25.11 -33.08 4.08
N VAL A 103 24.28 -32.03 4.25
CA VAL A 103 24.10 -31.34 5.54
C VAL A 103 22.93 -31.96 6.30
N TYR A 104 23.22 -32.49 7.50
CA TYR A 104 22.18 -32.93 8.42
C TYR A 104 21.72 -31.77 9.31
N TRP A 105 20.41 -31.61 9.42
CA TRP A 105 19.77 -30.59 10.25
C TRP A 105 19.07 -31.24 11.44
N SER A 106 19.31 -30.72 12.63
CA SER A 106 18.59 -31.08 13.85
C SER A 106 18.08 -29.80 14.51
N ASP A 107 16.82 -29.80 14.95
CA ASP A 107 16.23 -28.74 15.76
C ASP A 107 15.56 -29.36 16.98
N GLU A 108 15.73 -28.75 18.14
CA GLU A 108 15.10 -29.19 19.38
C GLU A 108 13.92 -28.26 19.67
N THR A 109 12.71 -28.72 19.36
CA THR A 109 11.49 -28.04 19.81
C THR A 109 11.18 -28.45 21.23
N ILE A 110 11.40 -27.53 22.17
CA ILE A 110 10.93 -27.68 23.56
C ILE A 110 9.40 -27.61 23.54
N TRP A 111 8.76 -28.74 23.82
CA TRP A 111 7.31 -28.81 23.99
C TRP A 111 6.93 -28.13 25.32
N PRO A 112 5.85 -27.33 25.34
CA PRO A 112 5.34 -26.72 26.56
C PRO A 112 4.67 -27.74 27.50
#